data_AF-A0A8S9UCK2-F1
#
_entry.id   AF-A0A8S9UCK2-F1
#
_cell.length_a   1.000
_cell.length_b   1.000
_cell.length_c   1.000
_cell.angle_alpha   90.00
_cell.angle_beta   90.00
_cell.angle_gamma   90.00
#
_symmetry.space_group_name_H-M   'P 1'
#
loop_
_entity.id
_entity.type
_entity.pdbx_description
1 polymer ?
#
loop_
_entity_poly.entity_id
_entity_poly.type
_entity_poly.pdbx_seq_one_letter_code
_entity_poly.pdbx_strand_id
1 'polypeptide(L)'
;MEDSLLRTWTGESQSPTNVFQWLKLYDDVDTAFTADNLIKFANYVDDFNLKEPKHAKSVLKIYRNRFRDADMAIKLVAALDDPATRAVAQKLQTPGWRSVDDIVAKPNIQKN
;
A
#
# COMPACT_ATOMS: atom_id res chain seq x y z
N MET A 1 -9.42 -7.54 16.70
CA MET A 1 -9.50 -8.81 15.91
C MET A 1 -8.81 -8.64 14.56
N GLU A 2 -9.17 -7.62 13.77
CA GLU A 2 -8.53 -7.35 12.47
C GLU A 2 -7.02 -7.08 12.57
N ASP A 3 -6.56 -6.24 13.50
CA ASP A 3 -5.12 -5.97 13.68
C ASP A 3 -4.30 -7.22 14.01
N SER A 4 -4.90 -8.17 14.74
CA SER A 4 -4.26 -9.45 15.05
C SER A 4 -4.11 -10.30 13.79
N LEU A 5 -5.11 -10.30 12.91
CA LEU A 5 -5.04 -10.99 11.62
C LEU A 5 -3.97 -10.39 10.71
N LEU A 6 -3.89 -9.05 10.62
CA LEU A 6 -2.86 -8.38 9.83
C LEU A 6 -1.45 -8.76 10.31
N ARG A 7 -1.22 -8.79 11.63
CA ARG A 7 0.06 -9.22 12.20
C ARG A 7 0.39 -10.67 11.85
N THR A 8 -0.59 -11.57 11.95
CA THR A 8 -0.44 -12.97 11.54
C THR A 8 -0.09 -13.08 10.07
N TRP A 9 -0.85 -12.41 9.19
CA TRP A 9 -0.63 -12.44 7.74
C TRP A 9 0.73 -11.87 7.33
N THR A 10 1.19 -10.79 7.98
CA THR A 10 2.56 -10.28 7.80
C THR A 10 3.61 -11.30 8.27
N GLY A 11 3.37 -11.95 9.41
CA GLY A 11 4.22 -13.04 9.93
C GLY A 11 4.34 -14.23 8.98
N GLU A 12 3.24 -14.55 8.28
CA GLU A 12 3.15 -15.63 7.29
C GLU A 12 3.55 -15.22 5.87
N SER A 13 3.93 -13.95 5.63
CA SER A 13 4.17 -13.42 4.28
C SER A 13 2.98 -13.65 3.34
N GLN A 14 1.75 -13.45 3.81
CA GLN A 14 0.58 -13.61 2.97
C GLN A 14 0.59 -12.58 1.84
N SER A 15 0.29 -13.04 0.62
CA SER A 15 0.33 -12.16 -0.55
C SER A 15 -0.61 -10.96 -0.37
N PRO A 16 -0.17 -9.73 -0.68
CA PRO A 16 -1.04 -8.56 -0.68
C PRO A 16 -2.32 -8.72 -1.51
N THR A 17 -2.29 -9.56 -2.55
CA THR A 17 -3.50 -9.87 -3.33
C THR A 17 -4.52 -10.68 -2.52
N ASN A 18 -4.08 -11.63 -1.69
CA ASN A 18 -4.96 -12.38 -0.80
C ASN A 18 -5.54 -11.49 0.29
N VAL A 19 -4.70 -10.66 0.91
CA VAL A 19 -5.16 -9.74 1.96
C VAL A 19 -6.14 -8.70 1.41
N PHE A 20 -5.94 -8.21 0.18
CA PHE A 20 -6.92 -7.36 -0.49
C PHE A 20 -8.31 -8.04 -0.61
N GLN A 21 -8.33 -9.35 -0.89
CA GLN A 21 -9.56 -10.14 -0.94
C GLN A 21 -10.16 -10.37 0.44
N TRP A 22 -9.36 -10.73 1.44
CA TRP A 22 -9.85 -11.00 2.79
C TRP A 22 -10.39 -9.77 3.51
N LEU A 23 -9.79 -8.60 3.23
CA LEU A 23 -10.29 -7.30 3.67
C LEU A 23 -11.49 -6.80 2.84
N LYS A 24 -11.89 -7.54 1.79
CA LYS A 24 -12.98 -7.20 0.88
C LYS A 24 -12.85 -5.83 0.22
N LEU A 25 -11.62 -5.36 0.03
CA LEU A 25 -11.35 -4.07 -0.60
C LEU A 25 -11.64 -4.06 -2.10
N TYR A 26 -12.05 -5.20 -2.67
CA TYR A 26 -12.47 -5.30 -4.06
C TYR A 26 -13.96 -4.98 -4.27
N ASP A 27 -14.77 -4.92 -3.20
CA ASP A 27 -16.23 -4.78 -3.32
C ASP A 27 -16.60 -3.42 -3.92
N ASP A 28 -15.95 -2.36 -3.43
CA ASP A 28 -16.29 -0.98 -3.77
C ASP A 28 -15.05 -0.06 -3.69
N VAL A 29 -14.94 0.87 -4.67
CA VAL A 29 -13.81 1.78 -4.78
C VAL A 29 -13.83 2.85 -3.69
N ASP A 30 -15.02 3.29 -3.26
CA ASP A 30 -15.12 4.30 -2.19
C ASP A 30 -14.62 3.71 -0.86
N THR A 31 -15.02 2.48 -0.58
CA THR A 31 -14.59 1.70 0.59
C THR A 31 -13.09 1.41 0.55
N ALA A 32 -12.52 1.06 -0.60
CA ALA A 32 -11.10 0.73 -0.74
C ALA A 32 -10.17 1.94 -0.53
N PHE A 33 -10.69 3.15 -0.74
CA PHE A 33 -9.96 4.41 -0.62
C PHE A 33 -10.38 5.24 0.61
N THR A 34 -11.18 4.70 1.53
CA THR A 34 -11.33 5.34 2.85
C THR A 34 -9.97 5.47 3.51
N ALA A 35 -9.79 6.50 4.35
CA ALA A 35 -8.51 6.77 4.98
C ALA A 35 -7.94 5.54 5.69
N ASP A 36 -8.76 4.90 6.52
CA ASP A 36 -8.36 3.72 7.27
C ASP A 36 -7.94 2.56 6.35
N ASN A 37 -8.69 2.26 5.29
CA ASN A 37 -8.39 1.13 4.42
C ASN A 37 -7.20 1.38 3.51
N LEU A 38 -7.09 2.58 2.94
CA LEU A 38 -5.96 2.94 2.09
C LEU A 38 -4.64 2.90 2.86
N ILE A 39 -4.61 3.51 4.06
CA ILE A 39 -3.42 3.53 4.91
C ILE A 39 -3.07 2.11 5.36
N LYS A 40 -4.05 1.36 5.86
CA LYS A 40 -3.86 -0.02 6.34
C LYS A 40 -3.29 -0.93 5.24
N PHE A 41 -3.91 -0.92 4.06
CA PHE A 41 -3.48 -1.79 2.97
C PHE A 41 -2.12 -1.36 2.39
N ALA A 42 -1.86 -0.05 2.25
CA ALA A 42 -0.56 0.43 1.81
C ALA A 42 0.57 0.03 2.77
N ASN A 43 0.35 0.16 4.08
CA ASN A 43 1.31 -0.28 5.10
C ASN A 43 1.52 -1.80 5.04
N TYR A 44 0.45 -2.59 4.90
CA TYR A 44 0.57 -4.05 4.73
C TYR A 44 1.44 -4.42 3.52
N VAL A 45 1.23 -3.75 2.37
CA VAL A 45 2.01 -4.00 1.15
C VAL A 45 3.47 -3.59 1.36
N ASP A 46 3.75 -2.50 2.09
CA ASP A 46 5.12 -2.12 2.43
C ASP A 46 5.81 -3.15 3.31
N ASP A 47 5.15 -3.64 4.36
CA ASP A 47 5.71 -4.64 5.26
C ASP A 47 6.00 -5.95 4.49
N PHE A 48 5.06 -6.39 3.66
CA PHE A 48 5.27 -7.53 2.78
C PHE A 48 6.46 -7.32 1.85
N ASN A 49 6.56 -6.16 1.19
CA ASN A 49 7.65 -5.88 0.26
C ASN A 49 9.01 -5.70 0.95
N LEU A 50 9.05 -5.38 2.26
CA LEU A 50 10.30 -5.35 3.04
C LEU A 50 10.80 -6.77 3.29
N LYS A 51 9.87 -7.69 3.56
CA LYS A 51 10.16 -9.08 3.87
C LYS A 51 10.42 -9.94 2.62
N GLU A 52 9.67 -9.68 1.54
CA GLU A 52 9.68 -10.44 0.30
C GLU A 52 10.07 -9.56 -0.91
N PRO A 53 11.26 -8.93 -0.92
CA PRO A 53 11.62 -7.94 -1.94
C PRO A 53 11.63 -8.51 -3.37
N LYS A 54 11.94 -9.81 -3.53
CA LYS A 54 11.90 -10.50 -4.83
C LYS A 54 10.48 -10.64 -5.40
N HIS A 55 9.46 -10.54 -4.56
CA HIS A 55 8.06 -10.72 -4.92
C HIS A 55 7.23 -9.45 -4.70
N ALA A 56 7.91 -8.29 -4.68
CA ALA A 56 7.29 -7.01 -4.38
C ALA A 56 6.01 -6.76 -5.20
N LYS A 57 4.98 -6.25 -4.52
CA LYS A 57 3.68 -5.91 -5.08
C LYS A 57 3.44 -4.41 -5.05
N SER A 58 2.59 -3.94 -5.95
CA SER A 58 2.15 -2.53 -6.00
C SER A 58 0.69 -2.44 -5.61
N VAL A 59 0.36 -1.55 -4.68
CA VAL A 59 -1.02 -1.22 -4.30
C VAL A 59 -1.83 -0.84 -5.53
N LEU A 60 -1.32 0.10 -6.34
CA LEU A 60 -2.03 0.57 -7.54
C LEU A 60 -2.24 -0.54 -8.56
N LYS A 61 -1.28 -1.46 -8.76
CA LYS A 61 -1.50 -2.61 -9.66
C LYS A 61 -2.58 -3.55 -9.13
N ILE A 62 -2.63 -3.80 -7.82
CA ILE A 62 -3.67 -4.63 -7.21
C ILE A 62 -5.04 -3.97 -7.38
N TYR A 63 -5.14 -2.67 -7.11
CA TYR A 63 -6.38 -1.92 -7.24
C TYR A 63 -6.84 -1.85 -8.71
N ARG A 64 -5.91 -1.64 -9.66
CA ARG A 64 -6.19 -1.60 -11.10
C ARG A 64 -6.70 -2.92 -11.68
N ASN A 65 -6.40 -4.05 -11.03
CA ASN A 65 -7.00 -5.33 -11.43
C ASN A 65 -8.50 -5.39 -11.14
N ARG A 66 -9.04 -4.45 -10.36
CA ARG A 66 -10.45 -4.41 -9.96
C ARG A 66 -11.17 -3.13 -10.42
N PHE A 67 -10.52 -1.99 -10.27
CA PHE A 67 -11.12 -0.67 -10.49
C PHE A 67 -10.59 -0.04 -11.78
N ARG A 68 -11.41 0.80 -12.41
CA ARG A 68 -11.00 1.56 -13.60
C ARG A 68 -10.03 2.65 -13.18
N ASP A 69 -9.05 2.93 -14.05
CA ASP A 69 -8.01 3.94 -13.79
C ASP A 69 -8.58 5.32 -13.45
N ALA A 70 -9.64 5.74 -14.15
CA ALA A 70 -10.28 7.04 -13.93
C ALA A 70 -10.86 7.14 -12.51
N ASP A 71 -11.52 6.09 -12.03
CA ASP A 71 -12.15 6.07 -10.71
C ASP A 71 -11.06 6.09 -9.61
N MET A 72 -9.98 5.31 -9.80
CA MET A 72 -8.82 5.34 -8.91
C MET A 72 -8.11 6.70 -8.88
N ALA A 73 -7.96 7.37 -10.03
CA ALA A 73 -7.31 8.67 -10.11
C ALA A 73 -8.09 9.73 -9.31
N ILE A 74 -9.43 9.75 -9.43
CA ILE A 74 -10.30 10.64 -8.64
C ILE A 74 -10.10 10.39 -7.14
N LYS A 75 -10.04 9.13 -6.71
CA LYS A 75 -9.83 8.80 -5.29
C LYS A 75 -8.43 9.16 -4.79
N LEU A 76 -7.40 8.97 -5.61
CA LEU A 76 -6.04 9.38 -5.24
C LEU A 76 -5.91 10.90 -5.09
N VAL A 77 -6.58 11.68 -5.95
CA VAL A 77 -6.63 13.14 -5.81
C VAL A 77 -7.36 13.52 -4.52
N ALA A 78 -8.51 12.92 -4.23
CA ALA A 78 -9.20 13.16 -2.96
C ALA A 78 -8.33 12.81 -1.73
N ALA A 79 -7.59 11.70 -1.81
CA ALA A 79 -6.68 11.27 -0.75
C ALA A 79 -5.44 12.18 -0.60
N LEU A 80 -5.08 12.98 -1.61
CA LEU A 80 -4.06 14.02 -1.49
C LEU A 80 -4.55 15.23 -0.71
N ASP A 81 -5.84 15.53 -0.80
CA ASP A 81 -6.45 16.69 -0.14
C ASP A 81 -6.71 16.43 1.35
N ASP A 82 -6.93 15.17 1.74
CA ASP A 82 -7.08 14.75 3.14
C ASP A 82 -5.70 14.62 3.84
N PRO A 83 -5.45 15.39 4.94
CA PRO A 83 -4.21 15.31 5.71
C PRO A 83 -3.87 13.90 6.23
N ALA A 84 -4.86 13.07 6.55
CA ALA A 84 -4.64 11.72 7.07
C ALA A 84 -4.03 10.79 6.02
N THR A 85 -4.43 10.93 4.75
CA THR A 85 -4.02 10.05 3.65
C THR A 85 -2.96 10.65 2.74
N ARG A 86 -2.70 11.96 2.83
CA ARG A 86 -1.81 12.70 1.92
C ARG A 86 -0.47 12.02 1.73
N ALA A 87 0.18 11.60 2.82
CA ALA A 87 1.49 10.96 2.75
C ALA A 87 1.44 9.64 1.95
N VAL A 88 0.43 8.81 2.18
CA VAL A 88 0.24 7.56 1.42
C VAL A 88 -0.11 7.84 -0.03
N ALA A 89 -1.01 8.80 -0.30
CA ALA A 89 -1.41 9.17 -1.65
C ALA A 89 -0.25 9.74 -2.49
N GLN A 90 0.62 10.57 -1.89
CA GLN A 90 1.84 11.05 -2.53
C GLN A 90 2.77 9.89 -2.88
N LYS A 91 2.96 8.98 -1.94
CA LYS A 91 3.81 7.80 -2.08
C LYS A 91 3.36 6.87 -3.21
N LEU A 92 2.05 6.70 -3.38
CA LEU A 92 1.47 5.90 -4.46
C LEU A 92 1.62 6.55 -5.84
N GLN A 93 1.71 7.88 -5.91
CA GLN A 93 1.92 8.59 -7.17
C GLN A 93 3.38 8.63 -7.62
N THR A 94 4.33 8.37 -6.72
CA THR A 94 5.74 8.28 -7.06
C THR A 94 5.99 7.06 -7.94
N PRO A 95 6.42 7.25 -9.21
CA PRO A 95 6.80 6.14 -10.07
C PRO A 95 7.92 5.34 -9.42
N GLY A 96 7.69 4.03 -9.22
CA GLY A 96 8.73 3.17 -8.68
C GLY A 96 8.89 3.22 -7.16
N TRP A 97 7.88 3.61 -6.38
CA TRP A 97 7.89 3.39 -4.93
C TRP A 97 8.14 1.89 -4.66
N ARG A 98 9.41 1.60 -4.32
CA ARG A 98 10.14 0.33 -4.17
C ARG A 98 10.87 -0.25 -5.40
N SER A 99 11.50 0.57 -6.24
CA SER A 99 12.78 0.13 -6.81
C SER A 99 13.72 -0.13 -5.64
N VAL A 100 14.50 -1.21 -5.73
CA VAL A 100 15.44 -1.63 -4.68
C VAL A 100 16.37 -0.47 -4.28
N ASP A 101 16.60 0.47 -5.21
CA ASP A 101 17.38 1.69 -5.07
C ASP A 101 16.96 2.61 -3.91
N ASP A 102 15.66 2.74 -3.59
CA ASP A 102 15.19 3.61 -2.50
C ASP A 102 15.47 3.01 -1.10
N ILE A 103 15.58 1.68 -1.01
CA ILE A 103 15.82 0.97 0.25
C ILE A 103 17.30 1.07 0.66
N VAL A 104 18.21 1.15 -0.32
CA VAL A 104 19.66 1.22 -0.08
C VAL A 104 20.16 2.67 0.11
N ALA A 105 19.35 3.67 -0.25
CA ALA A 105 19.76 5.08 -0.28
C ALA A 105 19.63 5.84 1.06
N LYS A 106 19.55 5.16 2.21
CA LYS A 106 19.87 5.82 3.49
C LYS A 106 21.37 5.69 3.75
N PRO A 107 22.23 6.66 3.37
CA PRO A 107 23.58 6.69 3.88
C PRO A 107 23.48 6.85 5.39
N ASN A 108 24.01 5.86 6.08
CA ASN A 108 24.29 5.93 7.50
C ASN A 108 25.29 7.07 7.72
N ILE A 109 24.80 8.28 7.99
CA ILE A 109 25.65 9.36 8.50
C ILE A 109 25.55 9.33 10.02
N GLN A 110 26.12 8.27 10.59
CA GLN A 110 26.87 8.46 11.83
C GLN A 110 28.18 9.14 11.40
N LYS A 111 28.30 10.45 11.63
CA LYS A 111 29.60 11.11 11.70
C LYS A 111 29.61 11.99 12.94
N ASN A 112 30.40 11.50 13.90
CA ASN A 112 31.16 12.19 14.96
C ASN A 112 30.59 13.47 15.55
#